data_AF-A0A914D1X7-F1
#
_entry.id   AF-A0A914D1X7-F1
#
_cell.length_a   1.000
_cell.length_b   1.000
_cell.length_c   1.000
_cell.angle_alpha   90.00
_cell.angle_beta   90.00
_cell.angle_gamma   90.00
#
_symmetry.space_group_name_H-M   'P 1'
#
loop_
_entity.id
_entity.type
_entity.pdbx_description
1 polymer ?
#
loop_
_entity_poly.entity_id
_entity_poly.type
_entity_poly.pdbx_seq_one_letter_code
_entity_poly.pdbx_strand_id
1 'polypeptide(L)'
;MTVLCTNLFRSNWNGCEKGIICPLEPGNQIMKFFVDFTNYQLIINLLKNDTPYQLTYMFTNRDTGDKFVVYAQARCETHAPTKAPKN
;
A
#
# COMPACT_ATOMS: atom_id res chain seq x y z
N MET A 1 -7.61 -6.60 17.48
CA MET A 1 -8.21 -7.88 17.11
C MET A 1 -8.69 -7.77 15.66
N THR A 2 -7.93 -8.38 14.72
CA THR A 2 -8.25 -8.81 13.33
C THR A 2 -8.89 -7.78 12.37
N VAL A 3 -8.26 -7.17 11.34
CA VAL A 3 -7.46 -7.60 10.15
C VAL A 3 -8.27 -8.29 9.03
N LEU A 4 -8.42 -7.66 7.84
CA LEU A 4 -8.54 -8.32 6.51
C LEU A 4 -8.59 -7.30 5.34
N CYS A 5 -7.61 -7.35 4.43
CA CYS A 5 -7.68 -6.88 3.03
C CYS A 5 -6.49 -7.47 2.25
N THR A 6 -6.45 -8.80 2.09
CA THR A 6 -5.22 -9.48 1.66
C THR A 6 -5.09 -9.77 0.16
N ASN A 7 -6.05 -9.49 -0.73
CA ASN A 7 -5.90 -9.96 -2.13
C ASN A 7 -6.43 -9.05 -3.26
N LEU A 8 -6.91 -7.83 -3.01
CA LEU A 8 -7.52 -7.01 -4.06
C LEU A 8 -6.52 -6.26 -4.97
N PHE A 9 -5.30 -6.00 -4.47
CA PHE A 9 -4.30 -5.20 -5.20
C PHE A 9 -2.99 -5.95 -5.37
N ARG A 10 -2.97 -6.96 -6.27
CA ARG A 10 -1.72 -7.63 -6.64
C ARG A 10 -1.09 -6.93 -7.84
N SER A 11 -0.16 -6.02 -7.55
CA SER A 11 0.71 -5.37 -8.53
C SER A 11 2.09 -6.03 -8.49
N ASN A 12 2.56 -6.54 -9.63
CA ASN A 12 3.92 -7.09 -9.75
C ASN A 12 4.86 -5.97 -10.22
N TRP A 13 5.39 -5.21 -9.27
CA TRP A 13 6.14 -4.00 -9.54
C TRP A 13 7.64 -4.21 -9.34
N ASN A 14 8.45 -3.79 -10.31
CA ASN A 14 9.90 -3.74 -10.15
C ASN A 14 10.29 -2.46 -9.40
N GLY A 15 10.55 -2.57 -8.10
CA GLY A 15 10.94 -1.44 -7.27
C GLY A 15 12.28 -0.79 -7.68
N CYS A 16 13.21 -1.55 -8.29
CA CYS A 16 14.49 -1.04 -8.75
C CYS A 16 14.34 -0.02 -9.89
N GLU A 17 13.31 -0.15 -10.71
CA GLU A 17 13.01 0.79 -11.81
C GLU A 17 12.31 2.07 -11.32
N LYS A 18 12.00 2.13 -10.03
CA LYS A 18 11.04 3.08 -9.46
C LYS A 18 11.58 3.83 -8.25
N GLY A 19 12.90 3.85 -8.11
CA GLY A 19 13.63 4.67 -7.15
C GLY A 19 14.19 3.92 -5.95
N ILE A 20 14.02 2.60 -5.86
CA ILE A 20 14.81 1.79 -4.92
C ILE A 20 16.22 1.61 -5.47
N ILE A 21 17.23 1.84 -4.66
CA ILE A 21 18.62 1.56 -5.01
C ILE A 21 18.84 0.04 -5.01
N CYS A 22 19.23 -0.50 -6.16
CA CYS A 22 19.54 -1.91 -6.34
C CYS A 22 20.99 -2.07 -6.83
N PRO A 23 21.74 -3.09 -6.37
CA PRO A 23 21.33 -4.11 -5.39
C PRO A 23 21.11 -3.51 -3.99
N LEU A 24 20.21 -4.13 -3.22
CA LEU A 24 19.94 -3.69 -1.85
C LEU A 24 21.19 -3.89 -1.01
N GLU A 25 21.72 -2.80 -0.44
CA GLU A 25 22.87 -2.88 0.45
C GLU A 25 22.49 -3.57 1.77
N PRO A 26 23.38 -4.40 2.32
CA PRO A 26 23.16 -5.02 3.63
C PRO A 26 23.20 -3.95 4.74
N GLY A 27 22.28 -4.05 5.71
CA GLY A 27 22.19 -3.14 6.85
C GLY A 27 20.88 -2.37 6.90
N ASN A 28 20.85 -1.30 7.69
CA ASN A 28 19.66 -0.48 7.88
C ASN A 28 19.56 0.58 6.78
N GLN A 29 18.47 0.55 6.03
CA GLN A 29 18.17 1.51 4.98
C GLN A 29 16.75 2.06 5.11
N ILE A 30 16.58 3.35 4.84
CA ILE A 30 15.27 4.00 4.80
C ILE A 30 14.80 4.01 3.36
N MET A 31 13.72 3.30 3.09
CA MET A 31 13.10 3.26 1.76
C MET A 31 11.79 4.04 1.78
N LYS A 32 11.56 4.84 0.74
CA LYS A 32 10.31 5.57 0.53
C LYS A 32 9.56 4.96 -0.64
N PHE A 33 8.29 4.64 -0.43
CA PHE A 33 7.43 4.04 -1.45
C PHE A 33 6.22 4.93 -1.67
N PHE A 34 5.92 5.19 -2.93
CA PHE A 34 4.66 5.82 -3.33
C PHE A 34 3.73 4.72 -3.85
N VAL A 35 2.58 4.58 -3.19
CA VAL A 35 1.53 3.69 -3.64
C VAL A 35 0.48 4.54 -4.35
N ASP A 36 0.43 4.42 -5.67
CA ASP A 36 -0.57 5.09 -6.50
C ASP A 36 -1.80 4.20 -6.65
N PHE A 37 -2.93 4.68 -6.12
CA PHE A 37 -4.21 3.98 -6.15
C PHE A 37 -5.10 4.39 -7.35
N THR A 38 -4.64 5.27 -8.23
CA THR A 38 -5.44 5.86 -9.32
C THR A 38 -6.10 4.79 -10.20
N ASN A 39 -5.36 3.73 -10.55
CA ASN A 39 -5.88 2.64 -11.41
C ASN A 39 -6.87 1.71 -10.70
N TYR A 40 -7.06 1.89 -9.40
CA TYR A 40 -7.89 1.04 -8.55
C TYR A 40 -9.16 1.74 -8.07
N GLN A 41 -9.44 2.94 -8.59
CA GLN A 41 -10.56 3.77 -8.16
C GLN A 41 -11.90 3.03 -8.23
N LEU A 42 -12.12 2.19 -9.24
CA LEU A 42 -13.37 1.43 -9.35
C LEU A 42 -13.56 0.46 -8.17
N ILE A 43 -12.50 -0.22 -7.74
CA ILE A 43 -12.53 -1.12 -6.58
C ILE A 43 -12.66 -0.29 -5.29
N ILE A 44 -11.94 0.82 -5.17
CA ILE A 44 -12.01 1.72 -4.01
C ILE A 44 -13.41 2.29 -3.85
N ASN A 45 -14.11 2.61 -4.94
CA ASN A 45 -15.48 3.10 -4.90
C ASN A 45 -16.49 2.03 -4.45
N LEU A 46 -16.14 0.74 -4.53
CA LEU A 46 -16.95 -0.35 -3.97
C LEU A 46 -16.70 -0.57 -2.47
N LEU A 47 -15.61 0.00 -1.94
CA LEU A 47 -15.32 -0.06 -0.51
C LEU A 47 -16.29 0.84 0.26
N LYS A 48 -16.68 0.38 1.45
CA LYS A 48 -17.54 1.12 2.37
C LYS A 48 -16.78 2.36 2.90
N ASN A 49 -17.37 3.53 2.72
CA ASN A 49 -16.79 4.79 3.19
C ASN A 49 -16.53 4.78 4.70
N ASP A 50 -15.43 5.43 5.11
CA ASP A 50 -15.02 5.62 6.51
C ASP A 50 -15.04 4.31 7.32
N THR A 51 -14.46 3.26 6.75
CA THR A 51 -14.25 1.99 7.45
C THR A 51 -12.79 1.58 7.48
N PRO A 52 -12.37 0.83 8.52
CA PRO A 52 -10.99 0.40 8.65
C PRO A 52 -10.64 -0.67 7.61
N TYR A 53 -9.57 -0.42 6.87
CA TYR A 53 -8.98 -1.33 5.90
C TYR A 53 -7.53 -1.64 6.26
N GLN A 54 -7.06 -2.80 5.83
CA GLN A 54 -5.65 -3.17 5.93
C GLN A 54 -4.96 -3.11 4.57
N LEU A 55 -3.85 -2.39 4.50
CA LEU A 55 -2.91 -2.49 3.41
C LEU A 55 -1.85 -3.53 3.77
N THR A 56 -1.61 -4.46 2.84
CA THR A 56 -0.47 -5.38 2.93
C THR A 56 0.44 -5.12 1.75
N TYR A 57 1.69 -4.77 2.02
CA TYR A 57 2.70 -4.59 0.98
C TYR A 57 3.81 -5.62 1.18
N MET A 58 4.07 -6.42 0.15
CA MET A 58 5.08 -7.48 0.18
C MET A 58 6.21 -7.13 -0.79
N PHE A 59 7.41 -7.00 -0.24
CA PHE A 59 8.65 -6.89 -0.97
C PHE A 59 9.28 -8.28 -1.07
N THR A 60 9.75 -8.64 -2.26
CA THR A 60 10.48 -9.88 -2.49
C THR A 60 11.82 -9.55 -3.11
N ASN A 61 12.91 -9.91 -2.44
CA ASN A 61 14.24 -9.91 -3.04
C ASN A 61 14.29 -11.08 -4.04
N ARG A 62 14.48 -10.78 -5.33
CA ARG A 62 14.49 -11.80 -6.38
C ARG A 62 15.73 -12.69 -6.32
N ASP A 63 16.85 -12.15 -5.87
CA ASP A 63 18.15 -12.83 -5.90
C ASP A 63 18.28 -13.82 -4.74
N THR A 64 17.80 -13.45 -3.55
CA THR A 64 17.84 -14.32 -2.36
C THR A 64 16.54 -15.06 -2.09
N GLY A 65 15.41 -14.58 -2.63
CA GLY A 65 14.07 -15.09 -2.33
C GLY A 65 13.47 -14.54 -1.03
N ASP A 66 14.20 -13.70 -0.29
CA ASP A 66 13.75 -13.13 0.98
C ASP A 66 12.52 -12.24 0.80
N LYS A 67 11.63 -12.29 1.80
CA LYS A 67 10.38 -11.52 1.79
C LYS A 67 10.31 -10.61 3.00
N PHE A 68 9.99 -9.35 2.74
CA PHE A 68 9.66 -8.38 3.76
C PHE A 68 8.21 -7.92 3.57
N VAL A 69 7.39 -8.01 4.62
CA VAL A 69 5.97 -7.69 4.55
C VAL A 69 5.66 -6.55 5.51
N VAL A 70 5.03 -5.50 5.00
CA VAL A 70 4.52 -4.36 5.76
C VAL A 70 3.01 -4.46 5.84
N TYR A 71 2.48 -4.36 7.06
CA TYR A 71 1.05 -4.26 7.32
C TYR A 71 0.74 -2.87 7.85
N ALA A 72 -0.20 -2.18 7.21
CA ALA A 72 -0.69 -0.88 7.66
C ALA A 72 -2.22 -0.91 7.76
N GLN A 73 -2.77 -0.21 8.74
CA GLN A 73 -4.21 -0.07 8.90
C GLN A 73 -4.58 1.41 8.77
N ALA A 74 -5.59 1.68 7.96
CA ALA A 74 -6.07 3.03 7.70
C ALA A 74 -7.57 3.02 7.44
N ARG A 75 -8.23 4.17 7.63
CA ARG A 75 -9.60 4.38 7.17
C ARG A 75 -9.57 4.89 5.73
N CYS A 76 -10.40 4.30 4.88
CA CYS A 76 -10.53 4.76 3.49
C CYS A 76 -11.76 5.67 3.37
N GLU A 77 -11.52 6.94 3.04
CA GLU A 77 -12.56 7.84 2.54
C GLU A 77 -12.77 7.55 1.05
N THR A 78 -13.88 6.93 0.73
CA THR A 78 -14.26 6.57 -0.65
C THR A 78 -15.14 7.62 -1.30
N HIS A 79 -15.62 8.59 -0.51
CA HIS A 79 -16.31 9.78 -0.98
C HIS A 79 -15.43 11.01 -0.82
N ALA A 80 -15.67 12.02 -1.67
CA ALA A 80 -15.09 13.34 -1.45
C ALA A 80 -15.54 13.87 -0.07
N PRO A 81 -14.66 14.53 0.70
CA PRO A 81 -15.06 15.13 1.96
C PRO A 81 -16.19 16.12 1.69
N THR A 82 -17.38 15.83 2.22
CA THR A 82 -18.40 16.87 2.41
C THR A 82 -17.74 17.92 3.30
N LYS A 83 -17.64 19.15 2.81
CA LYS A 83 -16.92 20.25 3.48
C LYS A 83 -17.14 20.20 4.99
N ALA A 84 -16.04 20.27 5.76
CA ALA A 84 -16.10 20.37 7.21
C ALA A 84 -17.11 21.47 7.62
N PRO A 85 -17.91 21.25 8.68
CA PRO A 85 -18.76 22.31 9.20
C PRO A 85 -17.86 23.51 9.53
N LYS A 86 -18.15 24.64 8.89
CA LYS A 86 -17.60 25.93 9.29
C LYS A 86 -18.19 26.22 10.67
N ASN A 87 -17.40 26.07 11.71
CA ASN A 87 -17.63 26.77 12.97
C ASN A 87 -17.07 28.18 12.86
#